data_AF-A0A6N1X8B4-F1
#
_entry.id   AF-A0A6N1X8B4-F1
#
_cell.length_a   1.000
_cell.length_b   1.000
_cell.length_c   1.000
_cell.angle_alpha   90.00
_cell.angle_beta   90.00
_cell.angle_gamma   90.00
#
_symmetry.space_group_name_H-M   'P 1'
#
loop_
_entity.id
_entity.type
_entity.pdbx_description
1 polymer ?
#
loop_
_entity_poly.entity_id
_entity_poly.type
_entity_poly.pdbx_seq_one_letter_code
_entity_poly.pdbx_strand_id
1 'polypeptide(L)'
;MSRELAVGVAAGAERLELVVLGGSPRLCRASFPSTPIGWAAVRGFLAGYRRPVRLAVAGAAALGFALAVGNTPERRVLIMSPGPAKSALQLAVQAKNHR
;
A
#
# COMPACT_ATOMS: atom_id res chain seq x y z
N MET A 1 4.69 -19.15 7.16
CA MET A 1 5.14 -17.81 6.71
C MET A 1 4.26 -17.39 5.54
N SER A 2 3.59 -16.24 5.60
CA SER A 2 2.69 -15.79 4.53
C SER A 2 3.49 -15.49 3.25
N ARG A 3 3.08 -16.08 2.12
CA ARG A 3 3.63 -15.75 0.79
C ARG A 3 3.18 -14.37 0.28
N GLU A 4 2.28 -13.70 1.00
CA GLU A 4 1.79 -12.37 0.66
C GLU A 4 2.86 -11.29 0.87
N LEU A 5 2.85 -10.28 0.00
CA LEU A 5 3.62 -9.05 0.19
C LEU A 5 2.85 -8.11 1.10
N ALA A 6 3.54 -7.54 2.07
CA ALA A 6 2.97 -6.49 2.91
C ALA A 6 3.37 -5.13 2.36
N VAL A 7 2.37 -4.29 2.07
CA VAL A 7 2.56 -2.96 1.49
C VAL A 7 1.95 -1.93 2.42
N GLY A 8 2.70 -0.89 2.71
CA GLY A 8 2.20 0.28 3.45
C GLY A 8 2.18 1.50 2.54
N VAL A 9 1.10 2.28 2.63
CA VAL A 9 0.86 3.47 1.81
C VAL A 9 0.49 4.65 2.68
N ALA A 10 1.39 5.64 2.78
CA ALA A 10 1.04 6.94 3.35
C ALA A 10 0.46 7.81 2.23
N ALA A 11 -0.85 8.02 2.27
CA ALA A 11 -1.61 8.71 1.24
C ALA A 11 -1.81 10.19 1.59
N GLY A 12 -0.87 11.03 1.17
CA GLY A 12 -0.97 12.48 1.29
C GLY A 12 -1.88 13.10 0.22
N ALA A 13 -2.08 14.42 0.32
CA ALA A 13 -2.87 15.17 -0.65
C ALA A 13 -2.22 15.17 -2.05
N GLU A 14 -0.90 15.32 -2.11
CA GLU A 14 -0.16 15.43 -3.39
C GLU A 14 0.51 14.11 -3.80
N ARG A 15 0.95 13.30 -2.82
CA ARG A 15 1.76 12.11 -3.06
C ARG A 15 1.34 10.92 -2.23
N LEU A 16 1.58 9.75 -2.80
CA LEU A 16 1.50 8.44 -2.16
C LEU A 16 2.91 7.94 -1.93
N GLU A 17 3.29 7.73 -0.67
CA GLU A 17 4.56 7.08 -0.32
C GLU A 17 4.31 5.60 -0.02
N LEU A 18 5.05 4.71 -0.68
CA LEU A 18 4.87 3.27 -0.59
C LEU A 18 6.12 2.58 -0.03
N VAL A 19 5.89 1.57 0.81
CA VAL A 19 6.92 0.62 1.26
C VAL A 19 6.41 -0.79 1.06
N VAL A 20 7.23 -1.65 0.43
CA VAL A 20 6.95 -3.08 0.24
C VAL A 20 7.89 -3.92 1.11
N LEU A 21 7.32 -4.85 1.88
CA LEU A 21 8.02 -5.82 2.71
C LEU A 21 7.71 -7.26 2.23
N GLY A 22 8.72 -8.14 2.25
CA GLY A 22 8.56 -9.56 1.92
C GLY A 22 8.91 -9.95 0.48
N GLY A 23 9.40 -9.00 -0.33
CA GLY A 23 10.17 -9.29 -1.54
C GLY A 23 11.62 -9.53 -1.15
N SER A 24 12.12 -10.76 -1.31
CA SER A 24 13.55 -10.99 -1.09
C SER A 24 14.37 -10.21 -2.13
N PRO A 25 15.44 -9.47 -1.76
CA PRO A 25 15.89 -9.11 -0.43
C PRO A 25 15.75 -7.61 -0.11
N ARG A 26 15.00 -6.82 -0.90
CA ARG A 26 15.00 -5.35 -0.76
C ARG A 26 13.65 -4.81 -0.32
N LEU A 27 13.70 -4.05 0.78
CA LEU A 27 12.73 -3.01 1.08
C LEU A 27 12.64 -2.10 -0.16
N CYS A 28 11.50 -2.13 -0.84
CA CYS A 28 11.26 -1.26 -1.98
C CYS A 28 10.48 -0.03 -1.50
N ARG A 29 11.00 1.15 -1.82
CA ARG A 29 10.33 2.44 -1.62
C ARG A 29 9.95 3.00 -2.97
N ALA A 30 8.74 3.53 -3.08
CA ALA A 30 8.26 4.19 -4.29
C ALA A 30 7.35 5.36 -3.91
N SER A 31 7.32 6.37 -4.75
CA SER A 31 6.46 7.54 -4.61
C SER A 31 5.66 7.72 -5.89
N PHE A 32 4.36 7.97 -5.76
CA PHE A 32 3.44 8.21 -6.87
C PHE A 32 2.63 9.47 -6.61
N PRO A 33 2.16 10.18 -7.64
CA PRO A 33 1.22 11.28 -7.44
C PRO A 33 -0.10 10.75 -6.85
N SER A 34 -0.74 11.54 -5.98
CA SER A 34 -2.04 11.21 -5.37
C SER A 34 -3.20 11.58 -6.30
N THR A 35 -3.10 11.17 -7.55
CA THR A 35 -4.07 11.44 -8.62
C THR A 35 -4.58 10.13 -9.22
N PRO A 36 -5.71 10.14 -9.96
CA PRO A 36 -6.23 8.91 -10.57
C PRO A 36 -5.21 8.15 -11.43
N ILE A 37 -4.35 8.86 -12.17
CA ILE A 37 -3.29 8.23 -12.97
C ILE A 37 -2.19 7.63 -12.08
N GLY A 38 -1.83 8.29 -10.98
CA GLY A 38 -0.90 7.73 -9.99
C GLY A 38 -1.45 6.49 -9.31
N TRP A 39 -2.75 6.47 -9.01
CA TRP A 39 -3.42 5.30 -8.43
C TRP A 39 -3.42 4.11 -9.40
N ALA A 40 -3.66 4.36 -10.69
CA ALA A 40 -3.53 3.34 -11.73
C ALA A 40 -2.09 2.82 -11.85
N ALA A 41 -1.09 3.70 -11.78
CA ALA A 41 0.32 3.33 -11.78
C ALA A 41 0.68 2.43 -10.58
N VAL A 42 0.15 2.74 -9.38
CA VAL A 42 0.31 1.88 -8.21
C VAL A 42 -0.32 0.50 -8.44
N ARG A 43 -1.50 0.40 -9.05
CA ARG A 43 -2.11 -0.90 -9.36
C ARG A 43 -1.22 -1.75 -10.26
N GLY A 44 -0.61 -1.13 -11.29
CA GLY A 44 0.34 -1.79 -12.19
C GLY A 44 1.63 -2.22 -11.48
N PHE A 45 2.20 -1.32 -10.66
CA PHE A 45 3.36 -1.61 -9.83
C PHE A 45 3.14 -2.83 -8.92
N LEU A 46 1.98 -2.90 -8.24
CA LEU A 46 1.63 -4.02 -7.39
C LEU A 46 1.41 -5.33 -8.17
N ALA A 47 0.81 -5.25 -9.37
CA ALA A 47 0.62 -6.43 -10.23
C ALA A 47 1.95 -7.02 -10.72
N GLY A 48 2.99 -6.18 -10.90
CA GLY A 48 4.33 -6.61 -11.32
C GLY A 48 4.98 -7.63 -10.37
N TYR A 49 4.59 -7.65 -9.09
CA TYR A 49 5.12 -8.60 -8.12
C TYR A 49 4.59 -10.03 -8.28
N ARG A 50 3.49 -10.25 -9.02
CA ARG A 50 2.86 -11.57 -9.26
C ARG A 50 2.68 -12.40 -7.99
N ARG A 51 2.31 -11.73 -6.89
CA ARG A 51 2.11 -12.31 -5.57
C ARG A 51 0.91 -11.64 -4.90
N PRO A 52 0.18 -12.35 -4.04
CA PRO A 52 -0.87 -11.73 -3.26
C PRO A 52 -0.33 -10.56 -2.43
N VAL A 53 -1.08 -9.47 -2.34
CA VAL A 53 -0.70 -8.23 -1.67
C VAL A 53 -1.67 -7.93 -0.54
N ARG A 54 -1.12 -7.61 0.63
CA ARG A 54 -1.84 -7.02 1.74
C ARG A 54 -1.40 -5.57 1.89
N LEU A 55 -2.30 -4.65 1.58
CA LEU A 55 -2.02 -3.23 1.50
C LEU A 55 -2.68 -2.51 2.68
N ALA A 56 -1.89 -1.86 3.53
CA ALA A 56 -2.39 -0.93 4.54
C ALA A 56 -2.21 0.51 4.06
N VAL A 57 -3.27 1.30 4.11
CA VAL A 57 -3.25 2.72 3.69
C VAL A 57 -3.79 3.62 4.80
N ALA A 58 -3.18 4.78 4.99
CA ALA A 58 -3.65 5.85 5.87
C ALA A 58 -3.34 7.24 5.28
N GLY A 59 -4.09 8.26 5.67
CA GLY A 59 -3.88 9.64 5.25
C GLY A 59 -5.08 10.26 4.52
N ALA A 60 -4.93 11.52 4.11
CA ALA A 60 -6.01 12.33 3.53
C ALA A 60 -6.64 11.71 2.28
N ALA A 61 -5.82 11.09 1.42
CA ALA A 61 -6.30 10.45 0.18
C ALA A 61 -6.61 8.95 0.34
N ALA A 62 -6.55 8.40 1.55
CA ALA A 62 -6.59 6.95 1.78
C ALA A 62 -7.87 6.29 1.28
N LEU A 63 -9.04 6.91 1.54
CA LEU A 63 -10.34 6.34 1.14
C LEU A 63 -10.48 6.29 -0.39
N GLY A 64 -10.20 7.41 -1.07
CA GLY A 64 -10.27 7.50 -2.53
C GLY A 64 -9.29 6.55 -3.21
N PHE A 65 -8.05 6.50 -2.72
CA PHE A 65 -7.05 5.55 -3.18
C PHE A 65 -7.47 4.09 -2.97
N ALA A 66 -7.99 3.74 -1.78
CA ALA A 66 -8.43 2.38 -1.46
C ALA A 66 -9.55 1.91 -2.40
N LEU A 67 -10.52 2.79 -2.69
CA LEU A 67 -11.60 2.52 -3.63
C LEU A 67 -11.08 2.32 -5.06
N ALA A 68 -10.16 3.17 -5.51
CA ALA A 68 -9.60 3.09 -6.85
C ALA A 68 -8.69 1.87 -7.06
N VAL A 69 -7.93 1.48 -6.04
CA VAL A 69 -7.06 0.29 -6.09
C VAL A 69 -7.86 -0.99 -5.98
N GLY A 70 -8.92 -0.98 -5.16
CA GLY A 70 -9.89 -2.05 -5.00
C GLY A 70 -9.34 -3.31 -4.32
N ASN A 71 -10.26 -4.11 -3.78
CA ASN A 71 -9.96 -5.48 -3.37
C ASN A 71 -10.02 -6.41 -4.59
N THR A 72 -9.12 -7.39 -4.64
CA THR A 72 -9.18 -8.54 -5.55
C THR A 72 -8.87 -9.80 -4.76
N PRO A 73 -9.09 -11.02 -5.30
CA PRO A 73 -8.66 -12.25 -4.64
C PRO A 73 -7.16 -12.26 -4.28
N GLU A 74 -6.35 -11.50 -5.02
CA GLU A 74 -4.90 -11.35 -4.80
C GLU A 74 -4.52 -10.05 -4.09
N ARG A 75 -5.49 -9.21 -3.69
CA ARG A 75 -5.22 -7.91 -3.08
C ARG A 75 -6.24 -7.59 -1.99
N ARG A 76 -5.78 -7.56 -0.75
CA ARG A 76 -6.56 -7.10 0.40
C ARG A 76 -6.11 -5.69 0.80
N VAL A 77 -7.03 -4.74 0.79
CA VAL A 77 -6.81 -3.34 1.19
C VAL A 77 -7.38 -3.12 2.59
N LEU A 78 -6.54 -2.62 3.49
CA LEU A 78 -6.83 -2.29 4.87
C LEU A 78 -6.73 -0.76 5.03
N ILE A 79 -7.84 -0.11 5.32
CA ILE A 79 -7.87 1.33 5.60
C ILE A 79 -7.62 1.51 7.09
N MET A 80 -6.50 2.16 7.43
CA MET A 80 -6.06 2.37 8.80
C MET A 80 -6.48 3.76 9.27
N SER A 81 -6.95 3.86 10.53
CA SER A 81 -7.33 5.14 11.12
C SER A 81 -6.17 6.15 11.07
N PRO A 82 -6.46 7.44 10.81
CA PRO A 82 -5.47 8.51 10.85
C PRO A 82 -5.02 8.76 12.29
N GLY A 83 -4.07 7.94 12.77
CA GLY A 83 -3.28 8.24 13.97
C GLY A 83 -2.12 9.20 13.63
N PRO A 84 -1.22 9.50 14.58
CA PRO A 84 -0.05 10.35 14.33
C PRO A 84 0.67 9.88 13.06
N ALA A 85 1.05 10.83 12.19
CA ALA A 85 1.54 10.63 10.83
C ALA A 85 2.23 9.28 10.62
N LYS A 86 1.45 8.27 10.20
CA LYS A 86 1.98 6.92 10.03
C LYS A 86 2.79 6.89 8.75
N SER A 87 4.09 6.64 8.88
CA SER A 87 4.96 6.42 7.73
C SER A 87 4.53 5.17 6.95
N ALA A 88 4.82 5.15 5.65
CA ALA A 88 4.57 3.98 4.80
C ALA A 88 5.21 2.69 5.35
N LEU A 89 6.36 2.79 6.02
CA LEU A 89 7.01 1.63 6.66
C LEU A 89 6.19 1.09 7.84
N GLN A 90 5.70 1.95 8.73
CA GLN A 90 4.86 1.52 9.85
C GLN A 90 3.58 0.85 9.36
N LEU A 91 2.99 1.37 8.29
CA LEU A 91 1.81 0.76 7.66
C LEU A 91 2.15 -0.61 7.06
N ALA A 92 3.31 -0.78 6.43
CA ALA A 92 3.73 -2.06 5.87
C ALA A 92 3.96 -3.11 6.96
N VAL A 93 4.56 -2.72 8.10
CA VAL A 93 4.74 -3.60 9.27
C VAL A 93 3.37 -3.98 9.86
N GLN A 94 2.43 -3.02 9.96
CA GLN A 94 1.07 -3.30 10.42
C GLN A 94 0.34 -4.26 9.47
N ALA A 95 0.42 -4.06 8.15
CA ALA A 95 -0.15 -4.96 7.17
C ALA A 95 0.37 -6.40 7.34
N LYS A 96 1.68 -6.57 7.56
CA LYS A 96 2.31 -7.88 7.76
C LYS A 96 1.76 -8.63 8.98
N ASN A 97 1.41 -7.90 10.04
CA ASN A 97 1.03 -8.48 11.33
C ASN A 97 -0.50 -8.57 11.54
N HIS A 98 -1.29 -7.87 10.73
CA HIS A 98 -2.75 -7.88 10.80
C HIS A 98 -3.28 -9.22 10.27
N ARG A 99 -3.87 -10.07 11.12
CA ARG A 99 -4.50 -11.33 10.69
C ARG A 99 -5.81 -11.06 9.93
#